data_AF-A0A6G0Y6X6-F1
#
_entry.id   AF-A0A6G0Y6X6-F1
#
_cell.length_a   1.000
_cell.length_b   1.000
_cell.length_c   1.000
_cell.angle_alpha   90.00
_cell.angle_beta   90.00
_cell.angle_gamma   90.00
#
_symmetry.space_group_name_H-M   'P 1'
#
loop_
_entity.id
_entity.type
_entity.pdbx_description
1 polymer ?
#
loop_
_entity_poly.entity_id
_entity_poly.type
_entity_poly.pdbx_seq_one_letter_code
_entity_poly.pdbx_strand_id
1 'polypeptide(L)'
;MVQIIAGHYLFPFMKDISVYGATRHSVTAITECLRELMGMTILPIRVTSISPGAVETEMTANLRKLELNMLKFIDIAEAVIHALSAPQRVNIPSYYI
;
A
#
# COMPACT_ATOMS: atom_id res chain seq x y z
N MET A 1 -6.69 -2.13 0.42
CA MET A 1 -6.00 -1.93 -0.88
C MET A 1 -4.51 -2.01 -0.63
N VAL A 2 -3.75 -2.75 -1.44
CA VAL A 2 -2.28 -2.86 -1.29
C VAL A 2 -1.60 -2.12 -2.44
N GLN A 3 -0.72 -1.19 -2.11
CA GLN A 3 0.06 -0.37 -3.03
C GLN A 3 1.49 -0.26 -2.49
N ILE A 4 2.38 0.49 -3.13
CA ILE A 4 3.77 0.67 -2.65
C ILE A 4 3.97 2.11 -2.20
N ILE A 5 4.99 2.37 -1.37
CA ILE A 5 5.41 3.73 -0.99
C ILE A 5 5.68 4.61 -2.23
N ALA A 6 6.07 4.02 -3.37
CA ALA A 6 6.23 4.76 -4.62
C ALA A 6 4.93 5.30 -5.26
N GLY A 7 3.76 4.96 -4.72
CA GLY A 7 2.53 5.69 -5.02
C GLY A 7 2.42 7.04 -4.31
N HIS A 8 3.25 7.30 -3.28
CA HIS A 8 3.25 8.54 -2.49
C HIS A 8 4.41 9.48 -2.84
N TYR A 9 5.46 8.97 -3.49
CA TYR A 9 6.67 9.72 -3.82
C TYR A 9 7.09 9.51 -5.28
N LEU A 10 7.58 10.58 -5.91
CA LEU A 10 8.16 10.53 -7.25
C LEU A 10 9.62 10.09 -7.18
N PHE A 11 9.99 9.11 -8.02
CA PHE A 11 11.36 8.62 -8.18
C PHE A 11 11.92 9.06 -9.53
N PRO A 12 12.40 10.32 -9.66
CA PRO A 12 12.82 10.88 -10.95
C PRO A 12 14.01 10.16 -11.59
N PHE A 13 14.79 9.41 -10.80
CA PHE A 13 15.97 8.68 -11.27
C PHE A 13 15.66 7.27 -11.83
N MET A 14 14.41 6.79 -11.71
CA MET A 14 14.00 5.45 -12.15
C MET A 14 12.99 5.56 -13.31
N LYS A 15 13.51 5.60 -14.54
CA LYS A 15 12.74 5.86 -15.77
C LYS A 15 11.55 4.90 -15.96
N ASP A 16 11.76 3.62 -15.62
CA ASP A 16 10.77 2.55 -15.81
C ASP A 16 9.72 2.46 -14.69
N ILE A 17 9.88 3.23 -13.60
CA ILE A 17 8.93 3.26 -12.48
C ILE A 17 7.84 4.30 -12.66
N SER A 18 7.97 5.25 -13.60
CA SER A 18 7.02 6.36 -13.75
C SER A 18 5.56 5.91 -13.96
N VAL A 19 5.31 4.97 -14.88
CA VAL A 19 3.96 4.43 -15.14
C VAL A 19 3.46 3.62 -13.94
N TYR A 20 4.32 2.77 -13.36
CA TYR A 20 3.98 2.01 -12.17
C TYR A 20 3.62 2.93 -10.99
N GLY A 21 4.44 3.96 -10.71
CA GLY A 21 4.20 4.97 -9.69
C GLY A 21 2.89 5.73 -9.93
N ALA A 22 2.60 6.12 -11.17
CA ALA A 22 1.32 6.76 -11.53
C ALA A 22 0.12 5.86 -11.21
N THR A 23 0.16 4.56 -11.58
CA THR A 23 -0.93 3.64 -11.24
C THR A 23 -1.10 3.47 -9.72
N ARG A 24 0.00 3.45 -8.96
CA ARG A 24 -0.03 3.33 -7.49
C ARG A 24 -0.50 4.62 -6.82
N HIS A 25 -0.22 5.77 -7.41
CA HIS A 25 -0.79 7.04 -6.98
C HIS A 25 -2.32 7.05 -7.19
N SER A 26 -2.79 6.59 -8.36
CA SER A 26 -4.24 6.45 -8.62
C SER A 26 -4.93 5.52 -7.62
N VAL A 27 -4.29 4.40 -7.22
CA VAL A 27 -4.82 3.52 -6.16
C VAL A 27 -4.97 4.26 -4.83
N THR A 28 -4.04 5.16 -4.49
CA THR A 28 -4.13 6.01 -3.29
C THR A 28 -5.38 6.87 -3.34
N ALA A 29 -5.54 7.62 -4.44
CA ALA A 29 -6.66 8.53 -4.62
C ALA A 29 -8.02 7.80 -4.60
N ILE A 30 -8.10 6.63 -5.25
CA ILE A 30 -9.31 5.79 -5.24
C ILE A 30 -9.60 5.29 -3.82
N THR A 31 -8.58 4.87 -3.07
CA THR A 31 -8.75 4.35 -1.71
C THR A 31 -9.27 5.43 -0.77
N GLU A 32 -8.70 6.64 -0.83
CA GLU A 32 -9.15 7.78 -0.02
C GLU A 32 -10.57 8.22 -0.39
N CYS A 33 -10.87 8.33 -1.70
CA CYS A 33 -12.21 8.66 -2.16
C CYS A 33 -13.25 7.63 -1.67
N LEU A 34 -12.95 6.33 -1.78
CA LEU A 34 -13.83 5.29 -1.30
C LEU A 34 -14.02 5.36 0.22
N ARG A 35 -12.96 5.62 0.98
CA ARG A 35 -13.02 5.76 2.43
C ARG A 35 -13.94 6.92 2.85
N GLU A 36 -13.78 8.08 2.22
CA GLU A 36 -14.65 9.24 2.45
C GLU A 36 -16.11 8.92 2.09
N LEU A 37 -16.36 8.29 0.93
CA LEU A 37 -17.71 7.89 0.52
C LEU A 37 -18.38 6.94 1.52
N MET A 38 -17.66 5.95 2.05
CA MET A 38 -18.19 5.03 3.07
C MET A 38 -18.50 5.77 4.38
N GLY A 39 -17.65 6.72 4.77
CA GLY A 39 -17.88 7.58 5.94
C GLY A 39 -19.10 8.49 5.78
N MET A 40 -19.26 9.12 4.62
CA MET A 40 -20.38 10.00 4.30
C MET A 40 -21.72 9.25 4.22
N THR A 41 -21.71 8.01 3.72
CA THR A 41 -22.90 7.16 3.61
C THR A 41 -23.21 6.35 4.88
N ILE A 42 -22.37 6.49 5.92
CA ILE A 42 -22.52 5.80 7.23
C ILE A 42 -22.61 4.28 7.03
N LEU A 43 -21.86 3.76 6.06
CA LEU A 43 -21.78 2.32 5.82
C LEU A 43 -20.76 1.70 6.79
N PRO A 44 -21.03 0.53 7.39
CA PRO A 44 -20.12 -0.14 8.31
C PRO A 44 -18.97 -0.86 7.57
N ILE A 45 -18.43 -0.23 6.53
CA ILE A 45 -17.37 -0.74 5.65
C ILE A 45 -16.07 0.01 5.98
N ARG A 46 -15.00 -0.74 6.24
CA ARG A 46 -13.66 -0.20 6.49
C ARG A 46 -12.82 -0.25 5.24
N VAL A 47 -12.04 0.79 5.00
CA VAL A 47 -11.16 0.92 3.84
C VAL A 47 -9.78 1.30 4.37
N THR A 48 -8.82 0.39 4.17
CA THR A 48 -7.43 0.54 4.62
C THR A 48 -6.49 0.44 3.42
N SER A 49 -5.55 1.37 3.33
CA SER A 49 -4.40 1.29 2.42
C SER A 49 -3.20 0.66 3.13
N ILE A 50 -2.49 -0.24 2.45
CA ILE A 50 -1.22 -0.81 2.92
C ILE A 50 -0.17 -0.47 1.88
N SER A 51 0.86 0.26 2.29
CA SER A 51 1.92 0.80 1.43
C SER A 51 3.28 0.29 1.90
N PRO A 52 3.70 -0.93 1.51
CA PRO A 52 5.06 -1.41 1.73
C PRO A 52 6.15 -0.64 0.99
N GLY A 53 7.36 -0.74 1.51
CA GLY A 53 8.62 -0.57 0.78
C GLY A 53 8.89 -1.73 -0.19
N ALA A 54 10.16 -1.96 -0.51
CA ALA A 54 10.54 -3.07 -1.39
C ALA A 54 10.29 -4.41 -0.68
N VAL A 55 9.51 -5.29 -1.31
CA VAL A 55 9.18 -6.63 -0.78
C VAL A 55 9.87 -7.70 -1.61
N GLU A 56 10.48 -8.68 -0.98
CA GLU A 56 11.10 -9.83 -1.63
C GLU A 56 10.03 -10.71 -2.30
N THR A 57 9.87 -10.54 -3.60
CA THR A 57 8.93 -11.27 -4.45
C THR A 57 9.58 -11.53 -5.80
N GLU A 58 8.87 -12.20 -6.71
CA GLU A 58 9.31 -12.35 -8.10
C GLU A 58 9.36 -11.00 -8.84
N MET A 59 8.44 -10.07 -8.50
CA MET A 59 8.38 -8.73 -9.10
C MET A 59 9.66 -7.90 -8.85
N THR A 60 10.33 -8.14 -7.72
CA THR A 60 11.54 -7.44 -7.30
C THR A 60 12.81 -8.27 -7.50
N ALA A 61 12.75 -9.38 -8.25
CA ALA A 61 13.89 -10.26 -8.47
C ALA A 61 15.14 -9.52 -8.99
N ASN A 62 14.96 -8.53 -9.88
CA ASN A 62 16.04 -7.70 -10.39
C ASN A 62 16.69 -6.79 -9.34
N LEU A 63 15.92 -6.41 -8.29
CA LEU A 63 16.39 -5.58 -7.19
C LEU A 63 17.16 -6.38 -6.13
N ARG A 64 17.04 -7.72 -6.11
CA ARG A 64 17.82 -8.58 -5.20
C ARG A 64 19.33 -8.41 -5.37
N LYS A 65 19.78 -8.05 -6.58
CA LYS A 65 21.20 -7.78 -6.89
C LYS A 65 21.76 -6.54 -6.19
N LEU A 66 20.90 -5.70 -5.62
CA LEU A 66 21.26 -4.44 -4.98
C LEU A 66 21.41 -4.59 -3.45
N GLU A 67 21.33 -5.81 -2.90
CA GLU A 67 21.46 -6.12 -1.46
C GLU A 67 20.64 -5.18 -0.55
N LEU A 68 19.45 -4.78 -1.03
CA LEU A 68 18.56 -3.91 -0.29
C LEU A 68 17.90 -4.69 0.87
N ASN A 69 17.72 -4.04 2.01
CA ASN A 69 16.87 -4.54 3.08
C ASN A 69 15.41 -4.52 2.60
N MET A 70 14.96 -5.66 2.07
CA MET A 70 13.59 -5.86 1.59
C MET A 70 12.74 -6.55 2.65
N LEU A 71 11.47 -6.16 2.70
CA LEU A 71 10.45 -6.83 3.50
C LEU A 71 10.20 -8.23 2.97
N LYS A 72 9.76 -9.12 3.84
CA LYS A 72 9.26 -10.43 3.46
C LYS A 72 7.75 -10.36 3.23
N PHE A 73 7.22 -11.35 2.50
CA PHE A 73 5.77 -11.45 2.28
C PHE A 73 4.99 -11.57 3.61
N ILE A 74 5.61 -12.14 4.64
CA ILE A 74 5.00 -12.31 5.96
C ILE A 74 4.72 -10.96 6.63
N ASP A 75 5.59 -9.96 6.45
CA ASP A 75 5.41 -8.62 7.02
C ASP A 75 4.15 -7.94 6.46
N ILE A 76 3.85 -8.19 5.17
CA ILE A 76 2.63 -7.70 4.52
C ILE A 76 1.39 -8.42 5.05
N ALA A 77 1.48 -9.75 5.22
CA ALA A 77 0.38 -10.55 5.75
C ALA A 77 0.04 -10.15 7.19
N GLU A 78 1.04 -9.90 8.03
CA GLU A 78 0.87 -9.42 9.39
C GLU A 78 0.22 -8.04 9.44
N ALA A 79 0.62 -7.11 8.55
CA ALA A 79 -0.03 -5.81 8.44
C ALA A 79 -1.51 -5.91 8.04
N VAL A 80 -1.85 -6.83 7.12
CA VAL A 80 -3.25 -7.11 6.75
C VAL A 80 -4.03 -7.66 7.94
N ILE A 81 -3.48 -8.67 8.64
CA ILE A 81 -4.12 -9.26 9.83
C ILE A 81 -4.34 -8.20 10.90
N HIS A 82 -3.34 -7.35 11.14
CA HIS A 82 -3.43 -6.27 12.11
C HIS A 82 -4.55 -5.28 11.74
N ALA A 83 -4.63 -4.85 10.47
CA ALA A 83 -5.72 -4.00 9.99
C ALA A 83 -7.11 -4.64 10.19
N LEU A 84 -7.23 -5.93 9.91
CA LEU A 84 -8.49 -6.67 10.07
C LEU A 84 -8.87 -6.87 11.53
N SER A 85 -7.89 -7.09 12.42
CA SER A 85 -8.10 -7.33 13.86
C SER A 85 -8.68 -6.13 14.62
N ALA A 86 -8.53 -4.92 14.07
CA ALA A 86 -9.10 -3.73 14.67
C ALA A 86 -10.64 -3.84 14.77
N PRO A 87 -11.26 -3.39 15.88
CA PRO A 87 -12.72 -3.42 16.02
C PRO A 87 -13.43 -2.71 14.87
N GLN A 88 -14.64 -3.13 14.51
CA GLN A 88 -15.35 -2.59 13.34
C GLN A 88 -15.61 -1.07 13.40
N ARG A 89 -15.69 -0.49 14.60
CA ARG A 89 -15.78 0.96 14.83
C ARG A 89 -14.49 1.72 14.56
N VAL A 90 -13.36 1.03 14.39
CA VAL A 90 -12.03 1.61 14.18
C VAL A 90 -11.62 1.35 12.74
N ASN A 91 -11.58 2.42 11.95
CA ASN A 91 -11.01 2.38 10.61
C ASN A 91 -9.57 2.86 10.65
N ILE A 92 -8.63 1.99 10.27
CA ILE A 92 -7.21 2.35 10.18
C ILE A 92 -6.95 2.73 8.72
N PRO A 93 -6.69 4.03 8.43
CA PRO A 93 -6.71 4.51 7.05
C PRO A 93 -5.48 4.03 6.26
N SER A 94 -4.29 4.00 6.86
CA SER A 94 -3.06 3.67 6.15
C SER A 94 -2.02 2.98 7.02
N TYR A 95 -1.33 2.00 6.44
CA TYR A 95 -0.11 1.37 6.95
C TYR A 95 1.05 1.68 6.02
N TYR A 96 2.17 2.12 6.58
CA TYR A 96 3.44 2.29 5.89
C TYR A 96 4.41 1.34 6.57
N ILE A 97 4.90 0.36 5.82
CA ILE A 97 5.77 -0.72 6.31
C ILE A 97 6.95 -0.90 5.39
#